data_AF-A0AAD5BFF4-F1
#
_entry.id   AF-A0AAD5BFF4-F1
#
_cell.length_a   1.000
_cell.length_b   1.000
_cell.length_c   1.000
_cell.angle_alpha   90.00
_cell.angle_beta   90.00
_cell.angle_gamma   90.00
#
_symmetry.space_group_name_H-M   'P 1'
#
loop_
_entity.id
_entity.type
_entity.pdbx_description
1 polymer ?
#
loop_
_entity_poly.entity_id
_entity_poly.type
_entity_poly.pdbx_seq_one_letter_code
_entity_poly.pdbx_strand_id
1 'polypeptide(L)'
;MLKSSTFEPSPFLNYHWDTFYSEVDFAKNAGLGLSLVRVPVGYWAFGLLEDDSDVKIKKKSSLRDKSQRKSQLANKITEFKESQHTNEPGYHENPLLKLAKTTKKQKQQEKSDQFINKLANKVTFNTGAGISKSSLRRRKRKEKEQLKPKMDELLLSLPTGDDAESKSTKLIKSSPTEFVDSKKTKKKSNAPNPTKTTGLKKIMIEEHKNFGNVLKNPEFRKSPFDALKSAIKQNMS
;
A
#
# COMPACT_ATOMS: atom_id res chain seq x y z
N MET A 1 -23.79 26.55 10.84
CA MET A 1 -22.58 27.41 10.98
C MET A 1 -21.48 26.57 11.60
N LEU A 2 -20.54 26.05 10.79
CA LEU A 2 -19.36 25.34 11.29
C LEU A 2 -18.26 26.39 11.52
N LYS A 3 -17.77 26.50 12.76
CA LYS A 3 -16.65 27.35 13.13
C LYS A 3 -15.37 26.73 12.53
N SER A 4 -14.70 27.45 11.64
CA SER A 4 -13.37 27.06 11.17
C SER A 4 -12.39 27.12 12.33
N SER A 5 -11.90 25.95 12.75
CA SER A 5 -10.85 25.81 13.76
C SER A 5 -9.53 26.25 13.16
N THR A 6 -9.08 27.47 13.46
CA THR A 6 -7.76 27.97 13.06
C THR A 6 -6.69 27.36 13.98
N PHE A 7 -5.61 26.83 13.39
CA PHE A 7 -4.48 26.26 14.11
C PHE A 7 -3.55 27.38 14.57
N GLU A 8 -3.54 27.66 15.87
CA GLU A 8 -2.56 28.55 16.50
C GLU A 8 -1.34 27.72 16.95
N PRO A 9 -0.14 27.97 16.40
CA PRO A 9 1.08 27.27 16.81
C PRO A 9 1.47 27.65 18.25
N SER A 10 2.13 26.73 18.96
CA SER A 10 2.57 27.01 20.33
C SER A 10 3.68 28.07 20.36
N PRO A 11 3.78 28.90 21.41
CA PRO A 11 4.78 29.96 21.50
C PRO A 11 6.23 29.43 21.46
N PHE A 12 6.45 28.21 21.96
CA PHE A 12 7.74 27.51 21.86
C PHE A 12 8.12 27.20 20.41
N LEU A 13 7.14 26.82 19.59
CA LEU A 13 7.35 26.44 18.21
C LEU A 13 7.65 27.68 17.34
N ASN A 14 6.99 28.81 17.61
CA ASN A 14 7.30 30.08 16.96
C ASN A 14 8.74 30.52 17.25
N TYR A 15 9.17 30.49 18.51
CA TYR A 15 10.55 30.84 18.86
C TYR A 15 11.58 29.93 18.16
N HIS A 16 11.30 28.63 18.10
CA HIS A 16 12.14 27.69 17.37
C HIS A 16 12.22 28.02 15.88
N TRP A 17 11.09 28.28 15.21
CA TRP A 17 11.09 28.60 13.78
C TRP A 17 11.79 29.91 13.45
N ASP A 18 11.68 30.92 14.30
CA ASP A 18 12.33 32.22 14.10
C ASP A 18 13.86 32.16 14.30
N THR A 19 14.35 31.25 15.14
CA THR A 19 15.79 31.21 15.52
C THR A 19 16.56 30.09 14.82
N PHE A 20 15.90 29.01 14.40
CA PHE A 20 16.58 27.78 13.97
C PHE A 20 17.20 27.84 12.56
N TYR A 21 16.62 28.62 11.64
CA TYR A 21 17.18 28.86 10.31
C TYR A 21 17.03 30.34 9.94
N SER A 22 18.15 31.00 9.67
CA SER A 22 18.20 32.41 9.28
C SER A 22 18.78 32.60 7.88
N GLU A 23 18.65 33.81 7.34
CA GLU A 23 19.25 34.17 6.04
C GLU A 23 20.78 34.02 6.03
N VAL A 24 21.42 34.24 7.19
CA VAL A 24 22.86 34.07 7.37
C VAL A 24 23.29 32.64 7.08
N ASP A 25 22.43 31.65 7.36
CA ASP A 25 22.73 30.25 7.12
C ASP A 25 22.63 29.88 5.64
N PHE A 26 21.77 30.54 4.87
CA PHE A 26 21.74 30.42 3.41
C PHE A 26 22.96 31.05 2.75
N ALA A 27 23.44 32.19 3.25
CA ALA A 27 24.67 32.81 2.78
C ALA A 27 25.89 31.89 3.03
N LYS A 28 25.97 31.26 4.21
CA LYS A 28 27.00 30.24 4.50
C LYS A 28 26.91 29.05 3.56
N ASN A 29 25.71 28.54 3.30
CA ASN A 29 25.51 27.42 2.37
C ASN A 29 25.97 27.76 0.94
N ALA A 30 25.66 28.97 0.47
CA ALA A 30 26.12 29.45 -0.83
C ALA A 30 27.65 29.61 -0.88
N GLY A 31 28.27 30.12 0.20
CA GLY A 31 29.72 30.20 0.35
C GLY A 31 30.43 28.84 0.35
N LEU A 32 29.73 27.78 0.77
CA LEU A 32 30.18 26.39 0.69
C LEU A 32 29.92 25.74 -0.68
N GLY A 33 29.37 26.48 -1.65
CA GLY A 33 29.06 25.99 -3.00
C GLY A 33 27.78 25.16 -3.10
N LEU A 34 26.91 25.16 -2.08
CA LEU A 34 25.60 24.49 -2.13
C LEU A 34 24.60 25.36 -2.92
N SER A 35 24.08 24.83 -4.02
CA SER A 35 23.12 25.53 -4.89
C SER A 35 21.65 25.16 -4.64
N LEU A 36 21.40 24.16 -3.78
CA LEU A 36 20.05 23.63 -3.52
C LEU A 36 19.89 23.28 -2.04
N VAL A 37 18.77 23.71 -1.47
CA VAL A 37 18.33 23.33 -0.12
C VAL A 37 16.95 22.67 -0.22
N ARG A 38 16.79 21.50 0.40
CA ARG A 38 15.51 20.81 0.49
C ARG A 38 14.91 21.04 1.87
N VAL A 39 13.74 21.68 1.92
CA VAL A 39 13.02 21.95 3.17
C VAL A 39 11.91 20.90 3.36
N PRO A 40 12.03 19.98 4.31
CA PRO A 40 10.93 19.08 4.66
C PRO A 40 9.87 19.82 5.46
N VAL A 41 8.65 19.87 4.94
CA VAL A 41 7.48 20.44 5.64
C VAL A 41 6.45 19.34 5.88
N GLY A 42 5.90 19.29 7.08
CA GLY A 42 4.84 18.36 7.45
C GLY A 42 3.48 18.71 6.85
N TYR A 43 2.63 17.72 6.61
CA TYR A 43 1.29 17.96 6.06
C TYR A 43 0.40 18.81 6.98
N TRP A 44 0.63 18.74 8.29
CA TRP A 44 -0.11 19.48 9.31
C TRP A 44 0.07 21.00 9.22
N ALA A 45 1.09 21.49 8.50
CA ALA A 45 1.29 22.92 8.29
C ALA A 45 0.28 23.54 7.31
N PHE A 46 -0.40 22.73 6.49
CA PHE A 46 -1.26 23.20 5.39
C PHE A 46 -2.77 23.01 5.66
N GLY A 47 -3.12 22.51 6.84
CA GLY A 47 -4.50 22.25 7.24
C GLY A 47 -4.62 20.94 8.02
N LEU A 48 -5.37 20.99 9.11
CA LEU A 48 -5.78 19.79 9.84
C LEU A 48 -6.97 19.19 9.10
N LEU A 49 -6.94 17.88 8.89
CA LEU A 49 -8.12 17.17 8.40
C LEU A 49 -9.26 17.35 9.42
N GLU A 50 -10.53 17.37 9.00
CA GLU A 50 -11.67 17.58 9.93
C GLU A 50 -11.70 16.55 11.10
N ASP A 51 -11.04 15.41 10.92
CA ASP A 51 -10.87 14.34 11.91
C ASP A 51 -9.51 14.37 12.67
N ASP A 52 -8.63 15.36 12.46
CA ASP A 52 -7.32 15.44 13.14
C ASP A 52 -7.43 15.83 14.63
N SER A 53 -8.62 16.16 15.11
CA SER A 53 -8.90 16.18 16.56
C SER A 53 -8.83 14.78 17.19
N ASP A 54 -8.85 13.73 16.37
CA ASP A 54 -8.73 12.33 16.75
C ASP A 54 -7.33 11.76 16.42
N VAL A 55 -6.28 12.57 16.58
CA VAL A 55 -5.00 12.02 17.01
C VAL A 55 -5.22 11.48 18.43
N LYS A 56 -5.80 10.28 18.52
CA LYS A 56 -5.53 9.34 19.61
C LYS A 56 -4.03 9.13 19.54
N ILE A 57 -3.29 10.00 20.24
CA ILE A 57 -1.89 9.83 20.57
C ILE A 57 -1.84 8.40 21.08
N LYS A 58 -1.36 7.47 20.26
CA LYS A 58 -1.16 6.09 20.68
C LYS A 58 -0.19 6.21 21.83
N LYS A 59 -0.72 6.19 23.07
CA LYS A 59 0.06 6.33 24.28
C LYS A 59 1.13 5.27 24.17
N LYS A 60 2.36 5.71 23.89
CA LYS A 60 3.51 4.83 23.78
C LYS A 60 3.57 4.16 25.14
N SER A 61 3.34 2.84 25.20
CA SER A 61 3.28 2.11 26.47
C SER A 61 4.54 2.46 27.27
N SER A 62 4.36 3.17 28.38
CA SER A 62 5.46 3.61 29.21
C SER A 62 6.16 2.39 29.80
N LEU A 63 7.39 2.54 30.29
CA LEU A 63 8.06 1.47 31.03
C LEU A 63 7.20 0.98 32.22
N ARG A 64 6.35 1.84 32.77
CA ARG A 64 5.39 1.52 33.83
C ARG A 64 4.24 0.64 33.34
N ASP A 65 3.72 0.89 32.14
CA ASP A 65 2.70 0.02 31.53
C ASP A 65 3.27 -1.36 31.18
N LYS A 66 4.54 -1.43 30.77
CA LYS A 66 5.23 -2.68 30.48
C LYS A 66 5.52 -3.49 31.74
N SER A 67 5.88 -2.84 32.85
CA SER A 67 6.11 -3.53 34.12
C SER A 67 4.80 -4.08 34.72
N GLN A 68 3.69 -3.35 34.62
CA GLN A 68 2.38 -3.84 35.07
C GLN A 68 1.86 -5.03 34.26
N ARG A 69 2.09 -5.07 32.94
CA ARG A 69 1.73 -6.26 32.15
C ARG A 69 2.57 -7.48 32.52
N LYS A 70 3.85 -7.28 32.87
CA LYS A 70 4.75 -8.36 33.29
C LYS A 70 4.38 -8.89 34.68
N SER A 71 3.95 -8.03 35.61
CA SER A 71 3.46 -8.46 36.93
C SER A 71 2.13 -9.21 36.84
N GLN A 72 1.20 -8.78 35.98
CA GLN A 72 -0.05 -9.51 35.75
C GLN A 72 0.18 -10.92 35.18
N LEU A 73 1.19 -11.07 34.32
CA LEU A 73 1.56 -12.37 33.75
C LEU A 73 2.25 -13.26 34.80
N ALA A 74 3.07 -12.68 35.69
CA ALA A 74 3.68 -13.40 36.80
C ALA A 74 2.62 -13.93 37.79
N ASN A 75 1.62 -13.10 38.15
CA ASN A 75 0.54 -13.52 39.05
C ASN A 75 -0.32 -14.64 38.44
N LYS A 76 -0.59 -14.59 37.14
CA LYS A 76 -1.26 -15.69 36.44
C LYS A 76 -0.44 -16.97 36.42
N ILE A 77 0.88 -16.88 36.30
CA ILE A 77 1.76 -18.05 36.34
C ILE A 77 1.82 -18.65 37.75
N THR A 78 1.82 -17.83 38.80
CA THR A 78 1.77 -18.33 40.19
C THR A 78 0.43 -18.97 40.51
N GLU A 79 -0.69 -18.36 40.13
CA GLU A 79 -2.03 -18.97 40.29
C GLU A 79 -2.17 -20.29 39.50
N PHE A 80 -1.59 -20.36 38.30
CA PHE A 80 -1.58 -21.60 37.51
C PHE A 80 -0.64 -22.67 38.10
N LYS A 81 0.38 -22.26 38.85
CA LYS A 81 1.30 -23.18 39.55
C LYS A 81 0.71 -23.67 40.87
N GLU A 82 -0.02 -22.82 41.59
CA GLU A 82 -0.77 -23.19 42.79
C GLU A 82 -1.93 -24.13 42.48
N SER A 83 -2.66 -23.90 41.39
CA SER A 83 -3.75 -24.79 40.94
C SER A 83 -3.28 -26.16 40.41
N GLN A 84 -1.98 -26.34 40.17
CA GLN A 84 -1.37 -27.61 39.77
C GLN A 84 -0.65 -28.33 40.91
N HIS A 85 -0.59 -27.74 42.11
CA HIS A 85 -0.11 -28.42 43.31
C HIS A 85 -1.27 -29.22 43.93
N THR A 86 -1.43 -30.45 43.47
CA THR A 86 -2.06 -31.50 44.27
C THR A 86 -1.20 -31.74 45.51
N ASN A 87 -1.80 -31.64 46.69
CA ASN A 87 -1.18 -32.00 47.97
C ASN A 87 -0.80 -33.49 47.95
N GLU A 88 0.47 -33.81 47.69
CA GLU A 88 1.06 -35.15 47.85
C GLU A 88 2.42 -34.99 48.54
N PRO A 89 2.81 -35.91 49.44
CA PRO A 89 3.88 -35.69 50.39
C PRO A 89 5.25 -35.69 49.71
N GLY A 90 6.14 -34.86 50.26
CA GLY A 90 7.40 -34.42 49.66
C GLY A 90 8.31 -35.54 49.13
N TYR A 91 8.46 -35.57 47.81
CA TYR A 91 9.67 -36.07 47.16
C TYR A 91 10.32 -34.92 46.38
N HIS A 92 11.56 -34.59 46.71
CA HIS A 92 12.37 -33.67 45.92
C HIS A 92 12.74 -34.34 44.60
N GLU A 93 12.08 -33.91 43.52
CA GLU A 93 12.41 -34.36 42.17
C GLU A 93 13.86 -33.99 41.85
N ASN A 94 14.67 -34.96 41.42
CA ASN A 94 16.06 -34.71 41.06
C ASN A 94 16.13 -33.71 39.90
N PRO A 95 16.73 -32.52 40.07
CA PRO A 95 16.74 -31.48 39.03
C PRO A 95 17.49 -31.88 37.75
N LEU A 96 18.29 -32.95 37.81
CA LEU A 96 19.05 -33.51 36.70
C LEU A 96 18.24 -34.52 35.87
N LEU A 97 17.15 -35.09 36.40
CA LEU A 97 16.27 -36.01 35.68
C LEU A 97 14.93 -35.34 35.36
N LYS A 98 14.92 -34.43 34.39
CA LYS A 98 13.67 -33.89 33.84
C LYS A 98 13.14 -34.80 32.74
N LEU A 99 12.12 -35.59 33.05
CA LEU A 99 11.37 -36.34 32.04
C LEU A 99 10.75 -35.34 31.04
N ALA A 100 10.90 -35.62 29.74
CA ALA A 100 10.32 -34.78 28.70
C ALA A 100 8.79 -34.82 28.81
N LYS A 101 8.18 -33.69 29.20
CA LYS A 101 6.73 -33.55 29.42
C LYS A 101 5.86 -33.78 28.18
N THR A 102 6.46 -33.78 26.98
CA THR A 102 5.77 -33.97 25.71
C THR A 102 6.54 -34.95 24.84
N THR A 103 5.83 -35.94 24.30
CA THR A 103 6.41 -36.90 23.38
C THR A 103 6.71 -36.26 22.02
N LYS A 104 7.65 -36.84 21.25
CA LYS A 104 7.93 -36.38 19.88
C LYS A 104 6.66 -36.44 19.00
N LYS A 105 5.82 -37.46 19.19
CA LYS A 105 4.54 -37.63 18.50
C LYS A 105 3.58 -36.47 18.79
N GLN A 106 3.45 -36.09 20.06
CA GLN A 106 2.62 -34.96 20.48
C GLN A 106 3.12 -33.64 19.88
N LYS A 107 4.43 -33.38 19.89
CA LYS A 107 5.00 -32.18 19.26
C LYS A 107 4.77 -32.13 17.75
N GLN A 108 4.76 -33.27 17.07
CA GLN A 108 4.47 -33.32 15.64
C GLN A 108 3.00 -33.01 15.36
N GLN A 109 2.10 -33.53 16.19
CA GLN A 109 0.66 -33.27 16.08
C GLN A 109 0.33 -31.80 16.38
N GLU A 110 0.91 -31.21 17.42
CA GLU A 110 0.76 -29.78 17.71
C GLU A 110 1.25 -28.90 16.54
N LYS A 111 2.34 -29.31 15.86
CA LYS A 111 2.83 -28.60 14.67
C LYS A 111 1.87 -28.72 13.48
N SER A 112 1.26 -29.89 13.25
CA SER A 112 0.25 -30.03 12.20
C SER A 112 -0.99 -29.20 12.51
N ASP A 113 -1.44 -29.23 13.76
CA ASP A 113 -2.64 -28.52 14.19
C ASP A 113 -2.44 -27.00 14.13
N GLN A 114 -1.26 -26.50 14.52
CA GLN A 114 -0.88 -25.10 14.32
C GLN A 114 -0.89 -24.67 12.85
N PHE A 115 -0.47 -25.56 11.93
CA PHE A 115 -0.51 -25.28 10.50
C PHE A 115 -1.94 -25.26 9.97
N ILE A 116 -2.79 -26.23 10.35
CA ILE A 116 -4.21 -26.29 9.98
C ILE A 116 -4.95 -25.06 10.50
N ASN A 117 -4.71 -24.67 11.75
CA ASN A 117 -5.30 -23.47 12.35
C ASN A 117 -4.84 -22.18 11.66
N LYS A 118 -3.58 -22.10 11.22
CA LYS A 118 -3.12 -20.98 10.37
C LYS A 118 -3.81 -20.97 9.02
N LEU A 119 -4.11 -22.12 8.44
CA LEU A 119 -4.84 -22.23 7.18
C LEU A 119 -6.30 -21.78 7.37
N ALA A 120 -6.99 -22.30 8.39
CA ALA A 120 -8.37 -21.95 8.72
C ALA A 120 -8.54 -20.45 9.02
N ASN A 121 -7.68 -19.88 9.88
CA ASN A 121 -7.72 -18.44 10.22
C ASN A 121 -7.32 -17.52 9.05
N LYS A 122 -6.52 -18.03 8.10
CA LYS A 122 -6.17 -17.29 6.88
C LYS A 122 -7.28 -17.30 5.84
N VAL A 123 -8.19 -18.28 5.89
CA VAL A 123 -9.37 -18.37 5.01
C VAL A 123 -10.51 -17.48 5.50
N THR A 124 -10.63 -17.21 6.80
CA THR A 124 -11.76 -16.43 7.36
C THR A 124 -11.63 -14.91 7.24
N PHE A 125 -10.43 -14.34 7.03
CA PHE A 125 -10.23 -12.87 7.03
C PHE A 125 -9.80 -12.24 5.70
N ASN A 126 -9.78 -12.97 4.57
CA ASN A 126 -9.39 -12.38 3.28
C ASN A 126 -10.19 -12.94 2.10
N THR A 127 -11.31 -12.29 1.77
CA THR A 127 -11.94 -12.30 0.45
C THR A 127 -11.06 -11.56 -0.57
N GLY A 128 -9.88 -12.12 -0.85
CA GLY A 128 -8.90 -11.49 -1.73
C GLY A 128 -7.62 -12.31 -1.91
N ALA A 129 -7.76 -13.51 -2.49
CA ALA A 129 -6.66 -14.33 -3.00
C ALA A 129 -5.62 -14.81 -1.96
N GLY A 130 -5.86 -15.99 -1.38
CA GLY A 130 -4.90 -16.74 -0.57
C GLY A 130 -3.61 -17.20 -1.28
N ILE A 131 -3.38 -16.76 -2.52
CA ILE A 131 -2.18 -16.99 -3.31
C ILE A 131 -1.22 -15.79 -3.12
N SER A 132 0.04 -16.06 -2.78
CA SER A 132 1.06 -15.00 -2.71
C SER A 132 1.19 -14.29 -4.06
N LYS A 133 1.51 -12.99 -4.06
CA LYS A 133 1.76 -12.22 -5.30
C LYS A 133 2.76 -12.92 -6.23
N SER A 134 3.76 -13.62 -5.68
CA SER A 134 4.72 -14.41 -6.45
C SER A 134 4.07 -15.61 -7.14
N SER A 135 3.21 -16.35 -6.43
CA SER A 135 2.49 -17.49 -7.00
C SER A 135 1.51 -17.07 -8.10
N LEU A 136 0.79 -15.94 -7.94
CA LEU A 136 -0.08 -15.40 -8.99
C LEU A 136 0.73 -14.99 -10.24
N ARG A 137 1.90 -14.39 -10.06
CA ARG A 137 2.79 -14.01 -11.17
C ARG A 137 3.34 -15.25 -11.89
N ARG A 138 3.70 -16.31 -11.17
CA ARG A 138 4.15 -17.59 -11.75
C ARG A 138 3.05 -18.24 -12.57
N ARG A 139 1.83 -18.31 -12.03
CA ARG A 139 0.66 -18.85 -12.73
C ARG A 139 0.35 -18.10 -14.02
N LYS A 140 0.30 -16.76 -13.95
CA LYS A 140 0.09 -15.91 -15.14
C LYS A 140 1.19 -16.03 -16.19
N ARG A 141 2.45 -16.32 -15.81
CA ARG A 141 3.52 -16.58 -16.78
C ARG A 141 3.32 -17.90 -17.50
N LYS A 142 2.98 -18.96 -16.77
CA LYS A 142 2.67 -20.27 -17.35
C LYS A 142 1.47 -20.22 -18.30
N GLU A 143 0.38 -19.58 -17.87
CA GLU A 143 -0.81 -19.37 -18.71
C GLU A 143 -0.45 -18.59 -19.99
N LYS A 144 0.40 -17.56 -19.88
CA LYS A 144 0.90 -16.84 -21.06
C LYS A 144 1.81 -17.68 -21.95
N GLU A 145 2.64 -18.55 -21.40
CA GLU A 145 3.48 -19.45 -22.19
C GLU A 145 2.66 -20.51 -22.93
N GLN A 146 1.55 -20.97 -22.33
CA GLN A 146 0.60 -21.88 -22.98
C GLN A 146 -0.19 -21.19 -24.10
N LEU A 147 -0.44 -19.88 -23.99
CA LEU A 147 -1.12 -19.09 -25.03
C LEU A 147 -0.18 -18.57 -26.13
N LYS A 148 1.14 -18.71 -25.97
CA LYS A 148 2.07 -18.36 -27.04
C LYS A 148 1.90 -19.39 -28.16
N PRO A 149 1.82 -18.95 -29.44
CA PRO A 149 1.74 -19.86 -30.56
C PRO A 149 2.97 -20.77 -30.55
N LYS A 150 2.74 -22.06 -30.32
CA LYS A 150 3.79 -23.07 -30.34
C LYS A 150 3.74 -23.72 -31.72
N MET A 151 4.79 -23.52 -32.52
CA MET A 151 4.85 -24.02 -33.91
C MET A 151 4.64 -25.54 -33.98
N ASP A 152 5.03 -26.25 -32.92
CA ASP A 152 4.86 -27.70 -32.79
C ASP A 152 3.39 -28.12 -32.65
N GLU A 153 2.53 -27.29 -32.02
CA GLU A 153 1.10 -27.60 -31.90
C GLU A 153 0.36 -27.45 -33.24
N LEU A 154 0.85 -26.59 -34.14
CA LEU A 154 0.24 -26.39 -35.46
C LEU A 154 0.36 -27.65 -36.33
N LEU A 155 1.45 -28.41 -36.18
CA LEU A 155 1.65 -29.69 -36.87
C LEU A 155 0.85 -30.84 -36.25
N LEU A 156 0.40 -30.69 -35.00
CA LEU A 156 -0.47 -31.63 -34.30
C LEU A 156 -1.96 -31.33 -34.46
N SER A 157 -2.33 -30.06 -34.68
CA SER A 157 -3.72 -29.63 -34.89
C SER A 157 -4.15 -29.63 -36.36
N LEU A 158 -3.22 -29.83 -37.30
CA LEU A 158 -3.55 -30.09 -38.69
C LEU A 158 -4.30 -31.43 -38.73
N PRO A 159 -5.55 -31.47 -39.23
CA PRO A 159 -6.31 -32.71 -39.33
C PRO A 159 -5.55 -33.64 -40.28
N THR A 160 -4.95 -34.69 -39.73
CA THR A 160 -4.39 -35.78 -40.51
C THR A 160 -5.58 -36.61 -41.02
N GLY A 161 -6.07 -36.28 -42.21
CA GLY A 161 -7.00 -37.11 -42.96
C GLY A 161 -8.50 -36.89 -42.69
N ASP A 162 -9.17 -36.47 -43.75
CA ASP A 162 -10.51 -36.87 -44.22
C ASP A 162 -11.80 -36.13 -43.81
N ASP A 163 -11.81 -35.23 -42.83
CA ASP A 163 -13.06 -34.50 -42.49
C ASP A 163 -12.93 -32.97 -42.63
N ALA A 164 -12.69 -32.51 -43.86
CA ALA A 164 -12.72 -31.10 -44.23
C ALA A 164 -14.13 -30.65 -44.67
N GLU A 165 -15.11 -30.66 -43.75
CA GLU A 165 -16.42 -30.03 -44.00
C GLU A 165 -16.55 -28.65 -43.33
N SER A 166 -16.89 -27.68 -44.17
CA SER A 166 -16.92 -26.25 -43.92
C SER A 166 -18.02 -25.84 -42.94
N LYS A 167 -17.69 -25.63 -41.65
CA LYS A 167 -18.61 -24.98 -40.70
C LYS A 167 -18.29 -23.48 -40.58
N SER A 168 -18.82 -22.71 -41.52
CA SER A 168 -18.93 -21.25 -41.43
C SER A 168 -19.99 -20.87 -40.39
N THR A 169 -19.58 -20.51 -39.17
CA THR A 169 -20.48 -19.95 -38.16
C THR A 169 -20.72 -18.46 -38.44
N LYS A 170 -21.93 -18.12 -38.89
CA LYS A 170 -22.36 -16.71 -39.03
C LYS A 170 -22.50 -16.06 -37.65
N LEU A 171 -21.72 -15.02 -37.40
CA LEU A 171 -21.83 -14.15 -36.23
C LEU A 171 -23.08 -13.25 -36.37
N ILE A 172 -24.10 -13.50 -35.55
CA ILE A 172 -25.25 -12.61 -35.41
C ILE A 172 -24.79 -11.37 -34.64
N LYS A 173 -24.73 -10.22 -35.34
CA LYS A 173 -24.40 -8.92 -34.76
C LYS A 173 -25.65 -8.38 -34.05
N SER A 174 -25.70 -8.51 -32.72
CA SER A 174 -26.72 -7.82 -31.93
C SER A 174 -26.49 -6.31 -32.03
N SER A 175 -27.59 -5.57 -32.17
CA SER A 175 -27.64 -4.12 -32.25
C SER A 175 -27.03 -3.48 -30.99
N PRO A 176 -26.37 -2.31 -31.11
CA PRO A 176 -25.87 -1.60 -29.94
C PRO A 176 -27.06 -0.93 -29.27
N THR A 177 -27.56 -1.51 -28.18
CA THR A 177 -28.38 -0.76 -27.23
C THR A 177 -27.44 0.26 -26.58
N GLU A 178 -27.48 1.50 -27.04
CA GLU A 178 -26.75 2.61 -26.43
C GLU A 178 -27.35 2.90 -25.05
N PHE A 179 -26.70 2.36 -24.03
CA PHE A 179 -26.93 2.74 -22.65
C PHE A 179 -26.30 4.11 -22.41
N VAL A 180 -27.13 5.15 -22.31
CA VAL A 180 -26.67 6.49 -21.93
C VAL A 180 -26.43 6.48 -20.42
N ASP A 181 -25.17 6.22 -20.04
CA ASP A 181 -24.70 6.39 -18.66
C ASP A 181 -24.96 7.83 -18.20
N SER A 182 -25.87 7.99 -17.26
CA SER A 182 -26.12 9.25 -16.56
C SER A 182 -24.86 9.69 -15.83
N LYS A 183 -24.20 10.73 -16.39
CA LYS A 183 -23.17 11.60 -15.78
C LYS A 183 -22.45 11.00 -14.55
N LYS A 184 -21.66 9.96 -14.77
CA LYS A 184 -20.50 9.67 -13.94
C LYS A 184 -19.30 9.98 -14.82
N THR A 185 -18.58 11.06 -14.51
CA THR A 185 -17.27 11.34 -15.11
C THR A 185 -16.46 10.07 -14.99
N LYS A 186 -16.29 9.35 -16.12
CA LYS A 186 -15.60 8.06 -16.14
C LYS A 186 -14.22 8.32 -15.57
N LYS A 187 -13.97 7.89 -14.32
CA LYS A 187 -12.63 7.96 -13.73
C LYS A 187 -11.72 7.29 -14.74
N LYS A 188 -10.81 8.06 -15.37
CA LYS A 188 -9.96 7.59 -16.46
C LYS A 188 -9.28 6.30 -15.98
N SER A 189 -9.75 5.15 -16.47
CA SER A 189 -9.48 3.85 -15.84
C SER A 189 -8.01 3.43 -15.89
N ASN A 190 -7.17 4.20 -16.59
CA ASN A 190 -5.75 3.95 -16.78
C ASN A 190 -4.87 5.20 -16.63
N ALA A 191 -5.38 6.29 -16.03
CA ALA A 191 -4.55 7.48 -15.81
C ALA A 191 -3.49 7.21 -14.73
N PRO A 192 -2.25 7.72 -14.90
CA PRO A 192 -1.24 7.63 -13.86
C PRO A 192 -1.74 8.32 -12.58
N ASN A 193 -1.59 7.64 -11.44
CA ASN A 193 -2.06 8.17 -10.16
C ASN A 193 -1.07 9.23 -9.64
N PRO A 194 -1.49 10.50 -9.46
CA PRO A 194 -0.63 11.58 -8.98
C PRO A 194 -0.17 11.42 -7.53
N THR A 195 -0.79 10.56 -6.73
CA THR A 195 -0.34 10.33 -5.33
C THR A 195 0.79 9.30 -5.23
N LYS A 196 1.00 8.50 -6.29
CA LYS A 196 2.06 7.47 -6.31
C LYS A 196 3.28 7.99 -7.05
N THR A 197 4.47 7.74 -6.49
CA THR A 197 5.76 8.15 -7.07
C THR A 197 5.94 7.70 -8.54
N THR A 198 5.49 6.49 -8.86
CA THR A 198 5.54 5.95 -10.23
C THR A 198 4.56 6.63 -11.18
N GLY A 199 3.40 7.05 -10.67
CA GLY A 199 2.42 7.82 -11.44
C GLY A 199 2.89 9.26 -11.65
N LEU A 200 3.41 9.91 -10.61
CA LEU A 200 4.05 11.23 -10.69
C LEU A 200 5.15 11.28 -11.73
N LYS A 201 6.04 10.28 -11.75
CA LYS A 201 7.11 10.22 -12.75
C LYS A 201 6.56 10.13 -14.17
N LYS A 202 5.48 9.39 -14.39
CA LYS A 202 4.82 9.30 -15.71
C LYS A 202 4.15 10.61 -16.10
N ILE A 203 3.45 11.25 -15.17
CA ILE A 203 2.85 12.57 -15.37
C ILE A 203 3.93 13.58 -15.75
N MET A 204 5.04 13.64 -15.01
CA MET A 204 6.15 14.54 -15.35
C MET A 204 6.71 14.32 -16.75
N ILE A 205 6.85 13.07 -17.20
CA ILE A 205 7.32 12.76 -18.55
C ILE A 205 6.31 13.24 -19.60
N GLU A 206 5.02 13.04 -19.35
CA GLU A 206 3.93 13.50 -20.24
C GLU A 206 3.87 15.03 -20.30
N GLU A 207 3.93 15.71 -19.14
CA GLU A 207 3.98 17.17 -19.02
C GLU A 207 5.20 17.75 -19.73
N HIS A 208 6.38 17.13 -19.59
CA HIS A 208 7.59 17.59 -20.26
C HIS A 208 7.46 17.54 -21.79
N LYS A 209 6.84 16.47 -22.32
CA LYS A 209 6.52 16.37 -23.75
C LYS A 209 5.52 17.42 -24.19
N ASN A 210 4.47 17.63 -23.39
CA ASN A 210 3.43 18.61 -23.67
C ASN A 210 4.00 20.03 -23.69
N PHE A 211 4.86 20.36 -22.73
CA PHE A 211 5.59 21.64 -22.68
C PHE A 211 6.48 21.83 -23.91
N GLY A 212 7.21 20.80 -24.33
CA GLY A 212 7.99 20.84 -25.56
C GLY A 212 7.15 21.12 -26.81
N ASN A 213 5.87 20.69 -26.84
CA ASN A 213 4.95 21.01 -27.92
C ASN A 213 4.41 22.45 -27.82
N VAL A 214 4.10 22.93 -26.61
CA VAL A 214 3.67 24.32 -26.38
C VAL A 214 4.72 25.32 -26.84
N LEU A 215 6.00 25.06 -26.57
CA LEU A 215 7.12 25.91 -27.02
C LEU A 215 7.30 25.97 -28.54
N LYS A 216 6.78 24.98 -29.28
CA LYS A 216 6.81 24.96 -30.75
C LYS A 216 5.69 25.79 -31.36
N ASN A 217 4.64 26.13 -30.60
CA ASN A 217 3.51 26.88 -31.12
C ASN A 217 3.90 28.36 -31.35
N PRO A 218 3.75 28.89 -32.58
CA PRO A 218 4.16 30.26 -32.91
C PRO A 218 3.35 31.31 -32.14
N GLU A 219 2.05 31.05 -31.91
CA GLU A 219 1.17 31.91 -31.10
C GLU A 219 1.65 32.02 -29.64
N PHE A 220 2.12 30.91 -29.07
CA PHE A 220 2.70 30.91 -27.71
C PHE A 220 4.03 31.69 -27.65
N ARG A 221 4.84 31.64 -28.71
CA ARG A 221 6.10 32.39 -28.79
C ARG A 221 5.89 33.90 -28.95
N LYS A 222 4.81 34.33 -29.60
CA LYS A 222 4.45 35.75 -29.76
C LYS A 222 3.92 36.36 -28.46
N SER A 223 3.02 35.66 -27.76
CA SER A 223 2.37 36.18 -26.56
C SER A 223 2.09 35.07 -25.52
N PRO A 224 3.09 34.69 -24.70
CA PRO A 224 2.98 33.54 -23.80
C PRO A 224 1.93 33.75 -22.70
N PHE A 225 1.82 34.97 -22.16
CA PHE A 225 0.87 35.29 -21.09
C PHE A 225 -0.58 35.33 -21.58
N ASP A 226 -0.81 35.70 -22.83
CA ASP A 226 -2.17 35.74 -23.39
C ASP A 226 -2.66 34.33 -23.74
N ALA A 227 -1.79 33.50 -24.31
CA ALA A 227 -2.03 32.08 -24.51
C ALA A 227 -2.28 31.34 -23.18
N LEU A 228 -1.60 31.73 -22.10
CA LEU A 228 -1.85 31.21 -20.76
C LEU A 228 -3.24 31.64 -20.25
N LYS A 229 -3.61 32.92 -20.40
CA LYS A 229 -4.94 33.42 -20.01
C LYS A 229 -6.06 32.68 -20.76
N SER A 230 -5.91 32.46 -22.07
CA SER A 230 -6.91 31.72 -22.86
C SER A 230 -7.00 30.25 -22.44
N ALA A 231 -5.87 29.60 -22.15
CA ALA A 231 -5.84 28.21 -21.69
C ALA A 231 -6.49 28.04 -20.31
N ILE A 232 -6.25 28.97 -19.38
CA ILE A 232 -6.92 28.99 -18.08
C ILE A 232 -8.42 29.18 -18.26
N LYS A 233 -8.84 30.12 -19.12
CA LYS A 233 -10.25 30.37 -19.41
C LYS A 233 -10.95 29.15 -20.02
N GLN A 234 -10.27 28.40 -20.90
CA GLN A 234 -10.79 27.17 -21.50
C GLN A 234 -10.92 26.01 -20.50
N ASN A 235 -9.98 25.86 -19.57
CA ASN A 235 -10.04 24.81 -18.54
C ASN A 235 -11.05 25.10 -17.42
N MET A 236 -11.44 26.37 -17.26
CA MET A 236 -12.44 26.82 -16.29
C MET A 236 -13.89 26.70 -16.81
N SER A 237 -14.06 26.52 -18.13
CA SER A 237 -15.36 26.32 -18.79
C SER A 237 -15.72 24.84 -18.90
#